data_AF-A0A932GRT5-F1
#
_entry.id   AF-A0A932GRT5-F1
#
_cell.length_a   1.000
_cell.length_b   1.000
_cell.length_c   1.000
_cell.angle_alpha   90.00
_cell.angle_beta   90.00
_cell.angle_gamma   90.00
#
_symmetry.space_group_name_H-M   'P 1'
#
loop_
_entity.id
_entity.type
_entity.pdbx_description
1 polymer ?
#
loop_
_entity_poly.entity_id
_entity_poly.type
_entity_poly.pdbx_seq_one_letter_code
_entity_poly.pdbx_strand_id
1 'polypeptide(L)'
;MDEDDRIIPSGPFKGKKVEFAPTTGIDMFLDIAEDFMRRIFDFEPGNYLITDESSHSDFTGLDEMDMSDIHKKIREVYDLDPSDVPSGNLLEIFLRIHRSKYGSPS
;
A
#
# COMPACT_ATOMS: atom_id res chain seq x y z
N MET A 1 -17.96 -2.35 -10.03
CA MET A 1 -17.23 -1.89 -11.22
C MET A 1 -17.63 -2.80 -12.35
N ASP A 2 -18.21 -2.23 -13.39
CA ASP A 2 -18.66 -3.01 -14.54
C ASP A 2 -17.48 -3.30 -15.47
N GLU A 3 -17.56 -4.37 -16.26
CA GLU A 3 -16.42 -4.79 -17.13
C GLU A 3 -16.06 -3.73 -18.18
N ASP A 4 -17.03 -2.92 -18.60
CA ASP A 4 -16.85 -1.84 -19.57
C ASP A 4 -16.10 -0.62 -19.00
N ASP A 5 -16.11 -0.42 -17.67
CA ASP A 5 -15.37 0.66 -17.01
C ASP A 5 -13.85 0.51 -17.15
N ARG A 6 -13.38 -0.69 -17.54
CA ARG A 6 -11.96 -1.03 -17.70
C ARG A 6 -11.45 -0.81 -19.12
N ILE A 7 -12.30 -0.40 -20.06
CA ILE A 7 -11.88 -0.14 -21.44
C ILE A 7 -11.51 1.33 -21.59
N ILE A 8 -10.28 1.59 -22.05
CA ILE A 8 -9.81 2.96 -22.26
C ILE A 8 -10.62 3.59 -23.42
N PRO A 9 -11.38 4.68 -23.18
CA PRO A 9 -12.34 5.17 -24.17
C PRO A 9 -11.71 5.98 -25.31
N SER A 10 -10.50 6.52 -25.09
CA SER A 10 -9.85 7.46 -26.01
C SER A 10 -8.33 7.50 -25.87
N GLY A 11 -7.66 8.15 -26.82
CA GLY A 11 -6.20 8.32 -26.81
C GLY A 11 -5.45 7.12 -27.41
N PRO A 12 -4.11 7.10 -27.29
CA PRO A 12 -3.24 6.10 -27.94
C PRO A 12 -3.49 4.66 -27.46
N PHE A 13 -4.10 4.48 -26.29
CA PHE A 13 -4.45 3.18 -25.73
C PHE A 13 -5.95 2.85 -25.84
N LYS A 14 -6.71 3.58 -26.66
CA LYS A 14 -8.16 3.34 -26.84
C LYS A 14 -8.46 1.86 -27.14
N GLY A 15 -9.46 1.30 -26.47
CA GLY A 15 -9.91 -0.07 -26.64
C GLY A 15 -9.05 -1.12 -25.92
N LYS A 16 -7.96 -0.72 -25.25
CA LYS A 16 -7.23 -1.62 -24.36
C LYS A 16 -7.96 -1.76 -23.02
N LYS A 17 -7.88 -2.96 -22.45
CA LYS A 17 -8.42 -3.26 -21.12
C LYS A 17 -7.36 -2.96 -20.06
N VAL A 18 -7.75 -2.25 -19.02
CA VAL A 18 -6.95 -2.05 -17.82
C VAL A 18 -7.08 -3.28 -16.95
N GLU A 19 -5.94 -3.85 -16.57
CA GLU A 19 -5.85 -4.93 -15.57
C GLU A 19 -5.15 -4.37 -14.33
N PHE A 20 -5.79 -4.54 -13.18
CA PHE A 20 -5.25 -4.14 -11.89
C PHE A 20 -4.62 -5.34 -11.20
N ALA A 21 -3.54 -5.09 -10.45
CA ALA A 21 -3.03 -6.08 -9.51
C ALA A 21 -4.10 -6.42 -8.46
N PRO A 22 -4.09 -7.65 -7.90
CA PRO A 22 -5.01 -8.06 -6.86
C PRO A 22 -4.98 -7.13 -5.63
N THR A 23 -6.09 -7.03 -4.91
CA THR A 23 -6.19 -6.32 -3.62
C THR A 23 -6.55 -7.24 -2.47
N THR A 24 -6.75 -8.54 -2.74
CA THR A 24 -7.28 -9.50 -1.77
C THR A 24 -6.44 -9.55 -0.49
N GLY A 25 -5.11 -9.44 -0.61
CA GLY A 25 -4.21 -9.38 0.53
C GLY A 25 -4.39 -8.11 1.35
N ILE A 26 -4.37 -6.95 0.70
CA ILE A 26 -4.62 -5.66 1.34
C ILE A 26 -5.98 -5.63 2.04
N ASP A 27 -7.03 -6.13 1.39
CA ASP A 27 -8.39 -6.14 1.91
C ASP A 27 -8.51 -6.94 3.22
N MET A 28 -7.72 -8.00 3.40
CA MET A 28 -7.66 -8.75 4.67
C MET A 28 -7.08 -7.92 5.83
N PHE A 29 -6.28 -6.89 5.53
CA PHE A 29 -5.63 -6.04 6.51
C PHE A 29 -6.11 -4.59 6.43
N LEU A 30 -7.35 -4.36 5.97
CA LEU A 30 -7.86 -3.02 5.66
C LEU A 30 -7.67 -2.01 6.81
N ASP A 31 -8.00 -2.40 8.05
CA ASP A 31 -7.83 -1.52 9.22
C ASP A 31 -6.36 -1.12 9.46
N ILE A 32 -5.43 -2.05 9.22
CA ILE A 32 -3.99 -1.79 9.31
C ILE A 32 -3.56 -0.90 8.15
N ALA A 33 -4.06 -1.17 6.94
CA ALA A 33 -3.73 -0.42 5.74
C ALA A 33 -4.17 1.05 5.87
N GLU A 34 -5.42 1.31 6.27
CA GLU A 34 -5.93 2.66 6.48
C GLU A 34 -5.16 3.40 7.58
N ASP A 35 -4.90 2.75 8.71
CA ASP A 35 -4.11 3.36 9.79
C ASP A 35 -2.68 3.66 9.34
N PHE A 36 -2.06 2.77 8.55
CA PHE A 36 -0.72 2.95 8.02
C PHE A 36 -0.64 4.11 7.04
N MET A 37 -1.55 4.16 6.05
CA MET A 37 -1.57 5.22 5.05
C MET A 37 -1.77 6.60 5.70
N ARG A 38 -2.67 6.69 6.67
CA ARG A 38 -2.88 7.92 7.44
C ARG A 38 -1.67 8.28 8.29
N ARG A 39 -1.10 7.35 9.06
CA ARG A 39 -0.02 7.67 10.01
C ARG A 39 1.31 7.92 9.32
N ILE A 40 1.64 7.16 8.28
CA ILE A 40 2.94 7.23 7.61
C ILE A 40 2.92 8.30 6.52
N PHE A 41 1.90 8.30 5.65
CA PHE A 41 1.84 9.16 4.47
C PHE A 41 0.82 10.31 4.56
N ASP A 42 0.08 10.45 5.67
CA ASP A 42 -0.97 11.47 5.84
C ASP A 42 -2.08 11.41 4.78
N PHE A 43 -2.35 10.21 4.25
CA PHE A 43 -3.39 9.99 3.26
C PHE A 43 -4.65 9.39 3.89
N GLU A 44 -5.77 10.10 3.74
CA GLU A 44 -7.11 9.61 4.10
C GLU A 44 -7.63 8.56 3.10
N PRO A 45 -8.52 7.64 3.52
CA PRO A 45 -9.15 6.68 2.62
C PRO A 45 -9.80 7.36 1.41
N GLY A 46 -9.52 6.83 0.21
CA GLY A 46 -9.97 7.41 -1.06
C GLY A 46 -8.99 8.37 -1.72
N ASN A 47 -7.96 8.85 -1.00
CA ASN A 47 -6.87 9.64 -1.59
C ASN A 47 -5.74 8.78 -2.18
N TYR A 48 -5.80 7.47 -1.99
CA TYR A 48 -4.80 6.53 -2.46
C TYR A 48 -5.43 5.28 -3.06
N LEU A 49 -4.66 4.59 -3.91
CA LEU A 49 -4.94 3.25 -4.39
C LEU A 49 -3.73 2.38 -4.11
N ILE A 50 -3.92 1.30 -3.35
CA ILE A 50 -2.90 0.29 -3.06
C ILE A 50 -3.39 -1.09 -3.47
N THR A 51 -2.47 -1.92 -3.92
CA THR A 51 -2.69 -3.32 -4.31
C THR A 51 -1.72 -4.21 -3.55
N ASP A 52 -1.87 -5.53 -3.71
CA ASP A 52 -0.97 -6.53 -3.13
C ASP A 52 0.49 -6.36 -3.63
N GLU A 53 0.68 -5.66 -4.75
CA GLU A 53 1.99 -5.38 -5.34
C GLU A 53 2.56 -4.01 -4.95
N SER A 54 1.79 -3.15 -4.27
CA SER A 54 2.25 -1.82 -3.86
C SER A 54 3.39 -1.87 -2.85
N SER A 55 4.30 -0.90 -2.96
CA SER A 55 5.43 -0.70 -2.06
C SER A 55 5.42 0.72 -1.49
N HIS A 56 6.08 0.94 -0.36
CA HIS A 56 6.30 2.29 0.17
C HIS A 56 7.04 3.22 -0.82
N SER A 57 7.82 2.68 -1.77
CA SER A 57 8.52 3.47 -2.79
C SER A 57 7.55 4.13 -3.77
N ASP A 58 6.37 3.53 -3.99
CA ASP A 58 5.33 4.09 -4.87
C ASP A 58 4.76 5.42 -4.34
N PHE A 59 5.02 5.71 -3.07
CA PHE A 59 4.57 6.91 -2.37
C PHE A 59 5.71 7.89 -2.09
N THR A 60 6.94 7.58 -2.52
CA THR A 60 8.08 8.50 -2.42
C THR A 60 8.02 9.58 -3.48
N GLY A 61 8.41 10.81 -3.12
CA GLY A 61 8.44 11.95 -4.04
C GLY A 61 7.08 12.64 -4.28
N LEU A 62 6.03 12.24 -3.55
CA LEU A 62 4.78 13.00 -3.46
C LEU A 62 4.88 14.16 -2.46
N ASP A 63 5.76 14.03 -1.46
CA ASP A 63 6.13 15.04 -0.47
C ASP A 63 7.66 15.19 -0.36
N GLU A 64 8.13 16.15 0.45
CA GLU A 64 9.55 16.33 0.78
C GLU A 64 10.15 15.17 1.61
N MET A 65 9.36 14.17 2.02
CA MET A 65 9.86 13.00 2.77
C MET A 65 10.66 12.07 1.87
N ASP A 66 11.88 11.76 2.30
CA ASP A 66 12.70 10.73 1.66
C ASP A 66 12.41 9.31 2.24
N MET A 67 13.01 8.29 1.62
CA MET A 67 12.86 6.90 2.10
C MET A 67 13.35 6.70 3.52
N SER A 68 14.35 7.46 3.97
CA SER A 68 14.89 7.33 5.32
C SER A 68 13.92 7.87 6.37
N ASP A 69 13.20 8.95 6.05
CA ASP A 69 12.13 9.51 6.88
C ASP A 69 10.96 8.53 7.00
N ILE A 70 10.53 7.94 5.88
CA ILE A 70 9.48 6.91 5.87
C ILE A 70 9.90 5.73 6.76
N HIS A 71 11.13 5.25 6.61
CA HIS A 71 11.63 4.13 7.39
C HIS A 71 11.64 4.43 8.89
N LYS A 72 12.12 5.63 9.25
CA LYS A 72 12.14 6.11 10.63
C LYS A 72 10.73 6.16 11.21
N LYS A 73 9.77 6.71 10.47
CA LYS A 73 8.37 6.84 10.91
C LYS A 73 7.69 5.48 11.11
N ILE A 74 7.94 4.51 10.22
CA ILE A 74 7.46 3.14 10.38
C ILE A 74 7.99 2.53 11.69
N ARG A 75 9.30 2.69 11.95
CA ARG A 75 9.93 2.20 13.18
C ARG A 75 9.33 2.86 14.43
N GLU A 76 9.12 4.17 14.42
CA GLU A 76 8.56 4.90 15.55
C GLU A 76 7.10 4.56 15.83
N VAL A 77 6.27 4.35 14.79
CA VAL A 77 4.82 4.13 14.94
C VAL A 77 4.48 2.66 15.21
N TYR A 78 5.21 1.73 14.59
CA TYR A 78 4.85 0.31 14.58
C TYR A 78 5.89 -0.61 15.25
N ASP A 79 7.00 -0.06 15.76
CA ASP A 79 8.12 -0.82 16.34
C ASP A 79 8.62 -1.92 15.39
N LEU A 80 8.66 -1.59 14.09
CA LEU A 80 9.03 -2.49 13.01
C LEU A 80 10.20 -1.91 12.24
N ASP A 81 11.22 -2.72 11.94
CA ASP A 81 12.29 -2.29 11.04
C ASP A 81 11.93 -2.60 9.57
N PRO A 82 11.62 -1.60 8.74
CA PRO A 82 11.25 -1.83 7.34
C PRO A 82 12.41 -2.40 6.51
N SER A 83 13.67 -2.30 6.96
CA SER A 83 14.78 -2.97 6.27
C SER A 83 14.66 -4.48 6.25
N ASP A 84 13.87 -5.05 7.17
CA ASP A 84 13.59 -6.48 7.18
C ASP A 84 12.63 -6.90 6.05
N VAL A 85 12.04 -5.95 5.33
CA VAL A 85 11.25 -6.15 4.10
C VAL A 85 11.98 -5.48 2.93
N PRO A 86 12.98 -6.14 2.31
CA PRO A 86 13.79 -5.53 1.25
C PRO A 86 12.97 -5.08 0.03
N SER A 87 11.83 -5.73 -0.22
CA SER A 87 10.89 -5.37 -1.29
C SER A 87 10.15 -4.06 -1.01
N GLY A 88 10.07 -3.65 0.26
CA GLY A 88 9.24 -2.52 0.66
C GLY A 88 7.74 -2.74 0.51
N ASN A 89 7.33 -3.99 0.24
CA ASN A 89 5.96 -4.32 -0.10
C ASN A 89 5.03 -4.07 1.10
N LEU A 90 3.93 -3.37 0.85
CA LEU A 90 2.99 -2.96 1.89
C LEU A 90 2.27 -4.16 2.52
N LEU A 91 1.87 -5.15 1.72
CA LEU A 91 1.21 -6.36 2.23
C LEU A 91 2.11 -7.14 3.20
N GLU A 92 3.40 -7.29 2.88
CA GLU A 92 4.38 -7.90 3.78
C GLU A 92 4.54 -7.12 5.10
N ILE A 93 4.56 -5.78 5.02
CA ILE A 93 4.64 -4.91 6.19
C ILE A 93 3.36 -5.08 7.05
N PHE A 94 2.18 -5.07 6.44
CA PHE A 94 0.91 -5.21 7.16
C PHE A 94 0.79 -6.57 7.85
N LEU A 95 1.20 -7.65 7.18
CA LEU A 95 1.27 -8.97 7.77
C LEU A 95 2.16 -9.01 9.02
N ARG A 96 3.29 -8.30 9.01
CA ARG A 96 4.20 -8.23 10.17
C ARG A 96 3.61 -7.41 11.31
N ILE A 97 2.99 -6.27 11.00
CA ILE A 97 2.26 -5.47 11.99
C ILE A 97 1.16 -6.31 12.65
N HIS A 98 0.38 -7.05 11.85
CA HIS A 98 -0.63 -7.97 12.36
C HIS A 98 -0.02 -9.02 13.29
N ARG A 99 1.06 -9.69 12.86
CA ARG A 99 1.74 -10.70 13.68
C ARG A 99 2.26 -10.16 15.00
N SER A 100 2.81 -8.94 14.99
CA SER A 100 3.29 -8.27 16.20
C SER A 100 2.15 -7.97 17.18
N LYS A 101 0.99 -7.51 16.68
CA LYS A 101 -0.15 -7.12 17.54
C LYS A 101 -1.04 -8.28 17.99
N TYR A 102 -1.25 -9.29 17.14
CA TYR A 102 -2.30 -10.29 17.33
C TYR A 102 -1.81 -11.75 17.23
N GLY A 103 -0.55 -11.99 16.83
CA GLY A 103 -0.05 -13.32 16.49
C GLY A 103 -0.35 -13.73 15.04
N SER A 104 -0.05 -14.98 14.68
CA SER A 104 -0.25 -15.47 13.31
C SER A 104 -1.73 -15.38 12.90
N PRO A 105 -2.06 -14.80 11.73
CA PRO A 105 -3.43 -14.85 11.22
C PRO A 105 -3.84 -16.32 11.01
N SER A 106 -5.08 -16.64 11.40
CA SER A 106 -5.67 -17.99 11.38
C SER A 106 -5.98 -18.46 9.97
#